data_AF-A0A928JES0-F1
#
_entry.id   AF-A0A928JES0-F1
#
_cell.length_a   1.000
_cell.length_b   1.000
_cell.length_c   1.000
_cell.angle_alpha   90.00
_cell.angle_beta   90.00
_cell.angle_gamma   90.00
#
_symmetry.space_group_name_H-M   'P 1'
#
loop_
_entity.id
_entity.type
_entity.pdbx_description
1 polymer ?
#
loop_
_entity_poly.entity_id
_entity_poly.type
_entity_poly.pdbx_seq_one_letter_code
_entity_poly.pdbx_strand_id
1 'polypeptide(L)'
;MKQYIVDAFTSKLFSGNPAAVCVTDRPLPDEFMRNLAMENNLSETAYLLKEADGYNLRWFTPGTEVDLCGHATLASSFVVLNFLEPESDAVRFHTRSGLL
;
A
#
# COMPACT_ATOMS: atom_id res chain seq x y z
N MET A 1 1.14 4.12 -13.32
CA MET A 1 0.83 3.79 -11.90
C MET A 1 -0.68 3.78 -11.72
N LYS A 2 -1.23 2.72 -11.12
CA LYS A 2 -2.64 2.67 -10.71
C LYS A 2 -2.74 3.00 -9.22
N GLN A 3 -3.80 3.69 -8.80
CA GLN A 3 -4.06 4.01 -7.40
C GLN A 3 -5.45 3.51 -7.01
N TYR A 4 -5.54 2.94 -5.80
CA TYR A 4 -6.76 2.49 -5.16
C TYR A 4 -6.92 3.24 -3.84
N ILE A 5 -8.14 3.60 -3.46
CA ILE A 5 -8.45 4.07 -2.11
C ILE A 5 -9.28 2.98 -1.44
N VAL A 6 -8.79 2.48 -0.30
CA VAL A 6 -9.39 1.35 0.41
C VAL A 6 -9.63 1.71 1.87
N ASP A 7 -10.85 1.47 2.33
CA ASP A 7 -11.23 1.56 3.73
C ASP A 7 -10.91 0.24 4.44
N ALA A 8 -9.82 0.18 5.22
CA ALA A 8 -9.43 -1.02 5.95
C ALA A 8 -10.30 -1.24 7.20
N PHE A 9 -10.42 -2.51 7.64
CA PHE A 9 -11.22 -2.92 8.81
C PHE A 9 -12.73 -2.64 8.73
N THR A 10 -13.28 -2.53 7.52
CA THR A 10 -14.72 -2.32 7.32
C THR A 10 -15.24 -3.05 6.08
N SER A 11 -16.54 -3.31 6.06
CA SER A 11 -17.31 -3.72 4.87
C SER A 11 -18.32 -2.66 4.43
N LYS A 12 -18.30 -1.48 5.06
CA LYS A 12 -19.14 -0.32 4.77
C LYS A 12 -18.28 0.83 4.29
N LEU A 13 -18.73 1.53 3.25
CA LEU A 13 -18.08 2.74 2.75
C LEU A 13 -18.03 3.83 3.83
N PHE A 14 -16.98 4.65 3.80
CA PHE A 14 -16.79 5.80 4.68
C PHE A 14 -16.65 5.40 6.17
N SER A 15 -16.14 4.21 6.42
CA SER A 15 -15.91 3.66 7.76
C SER A 15 -14.52 3.02 7.81
N GLY A 16 -14.06 2.59 8.98
CA GLY A 16 -12.73 1.99 9.09
C GLY A 16 -11.60 3.01 8.93
N ASN A 17 -10.46 2.57 8.40
CA ASN A 17 -9.28 3.42 8.23
C ASN A 17 -8.84 3.49 6.75
N PRO A 18 -8.98 4.66 6.09
CA PRO A 18 -8.67 4.80 4.67
C PRO A 18 -7.16 4.82 4.40
N ALA A 19 -6.74 4.07 3.38
CA ALA A 19 -5.39 4.13 2.83
C ALA A 19 -5.42 4.23 1.31
N ALA A 20 -4.50 5.02 0.75
CA ALA A 20 -4.19 4.95 -0.67
C ALA A 20 -3.20 3.80 -0.92
N VAL A 21 -3.40 3.04 -2.00
CA VAL A 21 -2.50 1.97 -2.44
C VAL A 21 -2.10 2.25 -3.89
N CYS A 22 -0.83 2.58 -4.10
CA CYS A 22 -0.24 2.92 -5.39
C CYS A 22 0.56 1.74 -5.93
N VAL A 23 0.18 1.23 -7.10
CA VAL A 23 0.83 0.08 -7.76
C VAL A 23 1.73 0.57 -8.89
N THR A 24 3.02 0.26 -8.79
CA THR A 24 4.06 0.68 -9.73
C THR A 24 4.81 -0.52 -10.32
N ASP A 25 5.33 -0.34 -11.54
CA ASP A 25 6.14 -1.29 -12.30
C ASP A 25 7.65 -0.99 -12.21
N ARG A 26 8.01 0.09 -11.50
CA ARG A 26 9.40 0.54 -11.31
C ARG A 26 9.60 1.16 -9.93
N PRO A 27 10.86 1.16 -9.42
CA PRO A 27 11.20 1.91 -8.22
C PRO A 27 10.84 3.40 -8.35
N LEU A 28 10.34 3.97 -7.27
CA LEU A 28 10.01 5.40 -7.19
C LEU A 28 11.00 6.10 -6.26
N PRO A 29 11.42 7.35 -6.57
CA PRO A 29 12.20 8.16 -5.63
C PRO A 29 11.40 8.49 -4.37
N ASP A 30 12.07 8.55 -3.23
CA ASP A 30 11.44 8.87 -1.93
C ASP A 30 10.70 10.22 -1.95
N GLU A 31 11.26 11.22 -2.63
CA GLU A 31 10.62 12.52 -2.80
C GLU A 31 9.28 12.41 -3.55
N PHE A 32 9.21 11.57 -4.59
CA PHE A 32 7.97 11.36 -5.33
C PHE A 32 6.92 10.67 -4.45
N MET A 33 7.30 9.63 -3.71
CA MET A 33 6.39 8.93 -2.80
C MET A 33 5.91 9.82 -1.66
N ARG A 34 6.78 10.68 -1.11
CA ARG A 34 6.37 11.67 -0.11
C ARG A 34 5.40 12.70 -0.70
N ASN A 35 5.72 13.27 -1.86
CA ASN A 35 4.88 14.29 -2.50
C ASN A 35 3.50 13.73 -2.87
N LEU A 36 3.42 12.48 -3.34
CA LEU A 36 2.12 11.85 -3.62
C LEU A 36 1.36 11.50 -2.33
N ALA A 37 2.04 11.07 -1.26
CA ALA A 37 1.38 10.87 0.03
C ALA A 37 0.82 12.18 0.59
N MET A 38 1.53 13.29 0.40
CA MET A 38 1.04 14.65 0.70
C MET A 38 -0.19 15.00 -0.13
N GLU A 39 -0.15 14.77 -1.45
CA GLU A 39 -1.26 15.05 -2.36
C GLU A 39 -2.52 14.25 -2.00
N ASN A 40 -2.36 12.98 -1.63
CA ASN A 40 -3.47 12.13 -1.19
C ASN A 40 -4.10 12.62 0.13
N ASN A 41 -3.29 13.21 1.02
CA ASN A 41 -3.71 13.73 2.32
C ASN A 41 -4.56 12.75 3.15
N LEU A 42 -4.23 11.46 3.05
CA LEU A 42 -4.77 10.39 3.90
C LEU A 42 -3.78 10.07 5.03
N SER A 43 -4.21 9.23 5.97
CA SER A 43 -3.33 8.77 7.07
C SER A 43 -2.06 8.14 6.49
N GLU A 44 -2.21 7.25 5.51
CA GLU A 44 -1.09 6.60 4.82
C GLU A 44 -1.36 6.38 3.33
N THR A 45 -0.28 6.46 2.54
CA THR A 45 -0.19 5.93 1.18
C THR A 45 0.82 4.79 1.15
N ALA A 46 0.36 3.61 0.72
CA ALA A 46 1.16 2.42 0.48
C ALA A 46 1.64 2.38 -0.98
N TYR A 47 2.88 1.97 -1.19
CA TYR A 47 3.50 1.81 -2.51
C TYR A 47 3.87 0.35 -2.71
N LEU A 48 3.28 -0.26 -3.74
CA LEU A 48 3.51 -1.65 -4.14
C LEU A 48 4.34 -1.69 -5.42
N LEU A 49 5.52 -2.31 -5.33
CA LEU A 49 6.34 -2.70 -6.48
C LEU A 49 6.38 -4.22 -6.56
N LYS A 50 6.01 -4.79 -7.72
CA LYS A 50 6.04 -6.24 -7.91
C LYS A 50 7.47 -6.77 -7.89
N GLU A 51 7.69 -7.83 -7.11
CA GLU A 51 8.95 -8.56 -7.01
C GLU A 51 8.75 -10.03 -7.45
N ALA A 52 9.84 -10.80 -7.52
CA ALA A 52 9.80 -12.20 -7.97
C ALA A 52 8.90 -13.12 -7.09
N ASP A 53 8.89 -12.90 -5.77
CA ASP A 53 8.22 -13.76 -4.78
C ASP A 53 7.22 -12.99 -3.89
N GLY A 54 6.77 -11.82 -4.33
CA GLY A 54 5.85 -10.98 -3.58
C GLY A 54 5.82 -9.55 -4.11
N TYR A 55 5.75 -8.59 -3.19
CA TYR A 55 5.83 -7.16 -3.49
C TYR A 55 6.75 -6.47 -2.51
N ASN A 56 7.56 -5.52 -2.98
CA ASN A 56 8.13 -4.51 -2.10
C ASN A 56 7.02 -3.55 -1.67
N LEU A 57 6.86 -3.36 -0.36
CA LEU A 57 5.83 -2.52 0.24
C LEU A 57 6.48 -1.46 1.13
N ARG A 58 6.18 -0.20 0.83
CA ARG A 58 6.59 0.98 1.60
C ARG A 58 5.36 1.81 1.96
N TRP A 59 5.41 2.51 3.09
CA TRP A 59 4.32 3.36 3.55
C TRP A 59 4.81 4.76 3.85
N PHE A 60 4.06 5.75 3.40
CA PHE A 60 4.31 7.14 3.69
C PHE A 60 3.07 7.75 4.30
N THR A 61 3.26 8.44 5.42
CA THR A 61 2.36 9.51 5.84
C THR A 61 2.64 10.75 4.96
N PRO A 62 1.81 11.81 5.04
CA PRO A 62 2.15 13.07 4.38
C PRO A 62 3.51 13.66 4.79
N GLY A 63 4.02 13.35 5.98
CA GLY A 63 5.28 13.92 6.48
C GLY A 63 6.53 13.07 6.19
N THR A 64 6.41 11.74 6.32
CA THR A 64 7.57 10.83 6.35
C THR A 64 7.19 9.40 5.96
N GLU A 65 8.20 8.64 5.53
CA GLU A 65 8.13 7.18 5.50
C GLU A 65 8.00 6.63 6.92
N VAL A 66 7.23 5.55 7.07
CA VAL A 66 7.10 4.78 8.31
C VAL A 66 7.54 3.33 8.08
N ASP A 67 8.15 2.72 9.10
CA ASP A 67 8.73 1.37 8.97
C ASP A 67 7.68 0.25 8.96
N LEU A 68 6.47 0.49 9.49
CA LEU A 68 5.38 -0.48 9.55
C LEU A 68 4.02 0.22 9.67
N CYS A 69 3.02 -0.22 8.90
CA CYS A 69 1.64 0.25 9.04
C CYS A 69 0.62 -0.87 8.78
N GLY A 70 -0.12 -1.27 9.82
CA GLY A 70 -1.02 -2.44 9.75
C GLY A 70 -2.21 -2.26 8.80
N HIS A 71 -2.97 -1.18 8.91
CA HIS A 71 -4.18 -0.98 8.10
C HIS A 71 -3.87 -0.78 6.62
N ALA A 72 -2.79 -0.06 6.29
CA ALA A 72 -2.34 0.12 4.92
C ALA A 72 -1.74 -1.18 4.33
N THR A 73 -1.16 -2.05 5.16
CA THR A 73 -0.80 -3.43 4.76
C THR A 73 -2.05 -4.23 4.41
N LEU A 74 -3.09 -4.19 5.26
CA LEU A 74 -4.36 -4.89 4.98
C LEU A 74 -5.04 -4.37 3.71
N ALA A 75 -5.05 -3.05 3.49
CA ALA A 75 -5.51 -2.43 2.26
C ALA A 75 -4.72 -2.92 1.03
N SER A 76 -3.39 -3.03 1.17
CA SER A 76 -2.51 -3.54 0.12
C SER A 76 -2.80 -5.01 -0.20
N SER A 77 -2.99 -5.86 0.82
CA SER A 77 -3.41 -7.26 0.63
C SER A 77 -4.74 -7.36 -0.10
N PHE A 78 -5.72 -6.54 0.29
CA PHE A 78 -7.01 -6.50 -0.39
C PHE A 78 -6.85 -6.15 -1.88
N VAL A 79 -6.03 -5.15 -2.21
CA VAL A 79 -5.78 -4.77 -3.60
C VAL A 79 -5.14 -5.90 -4.40
N VAL A 80 -4.11 -6.54 -3.85
CA VAL A 80 -3.42 -7.66 -4.52
C VAL A 80 -4.39 -8.81 -4.77
N LEU A 81 -5.04 -9.31 -3.71
CA LEU A 81 -5.84 -10.52 -3.75
C LEU A 81 -7.20 -10.37 -4.45
N ASN A 82 -7.64 -9.13 -4.76
CA ASN A 82 -8.91 -8.91 -5.46
C ASN A 82 -8.74 -8.38 -6.89
N PHE A 83 -7.63 -7.68 -7.19
CA PHE A 83 -7.49 -6.98 -8.47
C PHE A 83 -6.21 -7.28 -9.24
N LEU A 84 -5.12 -7.67 -8.57
CA LEU A 84 -3.84 -7.95 -9.24
C LEU A 84 -3.63 -9.45 -9.45
N GLU A 85 -3.92 -10.23 -8.42
CA GLU A 85 -3.70 -11.68 -8.36
C GLU A 85 -4.89 -12.38 -7.67
N PRO A 86 -6.08 -12.38 -8.29
CA PRO A 86 -7.31 -12.91 -7.68
C PRO A 86 -7.32 -14.43 -7.47
N GLU A 87 -6.40 -15.15 -8.12
CA GLU A 87 -6.23 -16.60 -7.96
C GLU A 87 -5.28 -16.96 -6.79
N SER A 88 -4.68 -15.96 -6.13
CA SER A 88 -3.76 -16.17 -5.02
C SER A 88 -4.51 -16.17 -3.69
N ASP A 89 -4.18 -17.13 -2.80
CA ASP A 89 -4.74 -17.18 -1.44
C ASP A 89 -3.99 -16.29 -0.44
N ALA A 90 -2.76 -15.87 -0.79
CA ALA A 90 -1.87 -15.11 0.07
C ALA A 90 -0.92 -14.23 -0.75
N VAL A 91 -0.42 -13.17 -0.10
CA VAL A 91 0.59 -12.26 -0.64
C VAL A 91 1.71 -12.09 0.39
N ARG A 92 2.95 -11.96 -0.09
CA ARG A 92 4.13 -11.64 0.72
C ARG A 92 4.58 -10.21 0.47
N PHE A 93 4.95 -9.51 1.53
CA PHE A 93 5.49 -8.15 1.44
C PHE A 93 6.91 -8.06 1.98
N HIS A 94 7.82 -7.56 1.15
CA HIS A 94 9.17 -7.19 1.55
C HIS A 94 9.16 -5.74 2.02
N THR A 95 9.46 -5.50 3.30
CA THR A 95 9.32 -4.18 3.94
C THR A 95 10.59 -3.82 4.71
N ARG A 96 10.72 -2.57 5.15
CA ARG A 96 11.82 -2.15 6.04
C ARG A 96 11.84 -2.89 7.38
N SER A 97 10.67 -3.35 7.84
CA SER A 97 10.51 -4.15 9.06
C SER A 97 10.65 -5.67 8.82
N GLY A 98 11.05 -6.09 7.62
CA GLY A 98 11.20 -7.50 7.24
C GLY A 98 10.05 -8.04 6.39
N LEU A 99 9.98 -9.36 6.27
CA LEU A 99 8.97 -10.08 5.50
C LEU A 99 7.65 -10.14 6.29
N LEU A 100 6.56 -9.72 5.65
CA LEU A 100 5.18 -9.88 6.13
C LEU A 100 4.40 -10.86 5.25
#